data_AF-A0A2J0LGW8-F1
#
_entry.id   AF-A0A2J0LGW8-F1
#
_cell.length_a   1.000
_cell.length_b   1.000
_cell.length_c   1.000
_cell.angle_alpha   90.00
_cell.angle_beta   90.00
_cell.angle_gamma   90.00
#
_symmetry.space_group_name_H-M   'P 1'
#
loop_
_entity.id
_entity.type
_entity.pdbx_description
1 polymer ?
#
loop_
_entity_poly.entity_id
_entity_poly.type
_entity_poly.pdbx_seq_one_letter_code
_entity_poly.pdbx_strand_id
1 'polypeptide(L)' 'MTTWFLLIFGGSLGTLFRYGLGGLVQQFFGTRFPFGTLVVNVAGCFLIGLFF' A
#
# COMPACT_ATOMS: atom_id res chain seq x y z
N MET A 1 -17.23 -11.38 -15.29
CA MET A 1 -17.77 -10.83 -14.02
C MET A 1 -16.80 -10.98 -12.85
N THR A 2 -16.19 -12.15 -12.64
CA THR A 2 -15.24 -12.41 -11.53
C THR A 2 -14.03 -11.48 -11.48
N THR A 3 -13.48 -11.06 -12.63
CA THR A 3 -12.34 -10.13 -12.72
C THR A 3 -12.62 -8.79 -12.03
N TRP A 4 -13.85 -8.28 -12.14
CA TRP A 4 -14.25 -7.02 -11.50
C TRP A 4 -14.19 -7.13 -9.98
N PHE A 5 -14.64 -8.26 -9.41
CA PHE A 5 -14.56 -8.50 -7.97
C PHE A 5 -13.11 -8.55 -7.48
N LEU A 6 -12.21 -9.20 -8.23
CA LEU A 6 -10.79 -9.26 -7.89
C LEU A 6 -10.13 -7.87 -7.94
N LEU A 7 -10.45 -7.06 -8.94
CA LEU A 7 -9.95 -5.68 -9.05
C LEU A 7 -10.45 -4.81 -7.89
N ILE A 8 -11.74 -4.90 -7.56
CA ILE A 8 -12.34 -4.14 -6.45
C ILE A 8 -11.71 -4.57 -5.13
N PHE A 9 -11.56 -5.88 -4.90
CA PHE A 9 -11.01 -6.42 -3.67
C PHE A 9 -9.52 -6.08 -3.51
N GLY A 10 -8.72 -6.27 -4.56
CA GLY A 10 -7.31 -5.90 -4.55
C GLY A 10 -7.11 -4.39 -4.39
N GLY A 11 -7.92 -3.59 -5.10
CA GLY A 11 -7.86 -2.13 -5.02
C GLY A 11 -8.27 -1.58 -3.66
N SER A 12 -9.33 -2.11 -3.06
CA SER A 12 -9.78 -1.69 -1.73
C SER A 12 -8.77 -2.08 -0.66
N LEU A 13 -8.23 -3.30 -0.70
CA LEU A 13 -7.19 -3.77 0.21
C LEU A 13 -5.93 -2.92 0.10
N GLY A 14 -5.45 -2.64 -1.11
CA GLY A 14 -4.28 -1.77 -1.35
C GLY A 14 -4.49 -0.35 -0.85
N THR A 15 -5.71 0.20 -1.00
CA THR A 15 -6.05 1.53 -0.50
C THR A 15 -6.02 1.59 1.02
N LEU A 16 -6.61 0.60 1.70
CA LEU A 16 -6.57 0.49 3.16
C LEU A 16 -5.14 0.36 3.67
N PHE A 17 -4.34 -0.49 3.01
CA PHE A 17 -2.93 -0.69 3.38
C PHE A 17 -2.13 0.61 3.26
N ARG A 18 -2.33 1.35 2.16
CA ARG A 18 -1.69 2.65 1.93
C ARG A 18 -2.07 3.67 3.01
N TYR A 19 -3.35 3.74 3.38
CA TYR A 19 -3.82 4.70 4.37
C TYR A 19 -3.34 4.34 5.78
N GLY A 20 -3.45 3.06 6.16
CA GLY A 20 -3.01 2.56 7.46
C GLY A 20 -1.49 2.66 7.67
N LEU A 21 -0.70 2.13 6.74
CA LEU A 21 0.76 2.26 6.82
C LEU A 21 1.23 3.70 6.69
N GLY A 22 0.59 4.49 5.82
CA GLY A 22 0.90 5.91 5.67
C GLY A 22 0.76 6.65 7.01
N GLY A 23 -0.36 6.44 7.71
CA GLY A 23 -0.62 7.01 9.03
C GLY A 23 0.36 6.52 10.10
N LEU A 24 0.62 5.20 10.17
CA LEU A 24 1.59 4.64 11.12
C LEU A 24 2.99 5.21 10.91
N VAL A 25 3.48 5.22 9.68
CA VAL A 25 4.81 5.74 9.36
C VAL A 25 4.90 7.24 9.67
N GLN A 26 3.83 7.99 9.44
CA GLN A 26 3.76 9.41 9.79
C GLN A 26 3.85 9.65 11.30
N GLN A 27 3.31 8.75 12.12
CA GLN A 27 3.45 8.81 13.59
C GLN A 27 4.90 8.55 14.04
N PHE A 28 5.62 7.63 13.39
CA PHE A 28 6.99 7.27 13.80
C PHE A 28 8.08 8.18 13.22
N PHE A 29 7.95 8.60 11.96
CA PHE A 29 8.99 9.33 11.21
C PHE A 29 8.65 10.82 10.99
N GLY A 30 7.46 11.26 11.41
CA GLY A 30 6.99 12.62 11.20
C GLY A 30 6.66 12.93 9.74
N THR A 31 6.63 14.22 9.41
CA THR A 31 6.14 14.72 8.11
C THR A 31 7.22 15.36 7.23
N ARG A 32 8.49 15.35 7.66
CA ARG A 32 9.59 15.99 6.91
C ARG A 32 9.88 15.32 5.57
N PHE A 33 9.62 14.02 5.47
CA PHE A 33 9.80 13.24 4.25
C PHE A 33 8.65 12.23 4.12
N PRO A 34 8.14 11.96 2.90
CA PRO A 34 6.98 11.08 2.67
C PRO A 34 7.34 9.59 2.82
N PHE A 35 7.84 9.20 3.98
CA PHE A 35 8.21 7.82 4.30
C PHE A 35 7.03 6.86 4.13
N GLY A 36 5.81 7.27 4.49
CA GLY A 36 4.62 6.44 4.30
C GLY A 36 4.41 6.05 2.83
N THR A 37 4.57 7.02 1.92
CA THR A 37 4.45 6.77 0.48
C THR A 37 5.57 5.87 -0.03
N LEU A 38 6.81 6.06 0.46
CA LEU A 38 7.95 5.24 0.08
C LEU A 38 7.78 3.77 0.53
N VAL A 39 7.42 3.54 1.80
CA VAL A 39 7.23 2.21 2.37
C VAL A 39 6.14 1.44 1.63
N VAL A 40 5.00 2.09 1.32
CA VAL A 40 3.90 1.43 0.60
C VAL A 40 4.31 1.03 -0.82
N ASN A 41 5.06 1.87 -1.54
CA ASN A 41 5.54 1.53 -2.88
C ASN A 41 6.54 0.38 -2.86
N VAL A 42 7.53 0.43 -1.95
CA VAL A 42 8.54 -0.63 -1.84
C VAL A 42 7.89 -1.96 -1.48
N ALA A 43 6.97 -1.97 -0.51
CA ALA A 43 6.21 -3.17 -0.14
C ALA A 43 5.35 -3.69 -1.30
N GLY A 44 4.67 -2.80 -2.04
CA GLY A 44 3.87 -3.16 -3.21
C GLY A 44 4.71 -3.78 -4.33
N CYS A 45 5.82 -3.16 -4.71
CA CYS A 45 6.75 -3.69 -5.69
C CYS A 45 7.34 -5.05 -5.27
N PHE A 46 7.69 -5.18 -3.99
CA PHE A 46 8.20 -6.45 -3.45
C PHE A 46 7.17 -7.57 -3.53
N LEU A 47 5.92 -7.31 -3.13
CA LEU A 47 4.83 -8.28 -3.24
C LEU A 47 4.57 -8.66 -4.70
N ILE A 48 4.51 -7.68 -5.62
CA ILE A 48 4.33 -7.95 -7.05
C ILE A 48 5.46 -8.86 -7.57
N GLY A 49 6.73 -8.57 -7.25
CA GLY A 49 7.87 -9.41 -7.65
C GLY A 49 7.95 -10.77 -6.95
N LEU A 50 7.16 -11.02 -5.91
CA LEU A 50 7.05 -12.31 -5.25
C LEU A 50 5.99 -13.22 -5.90
N PHE A 51 4.97 -12.60 -6.48
CA PHE A 51 3.83 -13.29 -7.12
C PHE A 51 3.94 -13.38 -8.64
N PHE A 52 4.98 -12.80 -9.25
CA PHE A 52 5.23 -12.74 -10.68
C PHE A 52 6.63 -13.25 -11.00
#